data_AF-A0A401U440-F1
#
_entry.id   AF-A0A401U440-F1
#
_cell.length_a   1.000
_cell.length_b   1.000
_cell.length_c   1.000
_cell.angle_alpha   90.00
_cell.angle_beta   90.00
_cell.angle_gamma   90.00
#
_symmetry.space_group_name_H-M   'P 1'
#
loop_
_entity.id
_entity.type
_entity.pdbx_description
1 polymer ?
#
loop_
_entity_poly.entity_id
_entity_poly.type
_entity_poly.pdbx_seq_one_letter_code
_entity_poly.pdbx_strand_id
1 'polypeptide(L)'
;MAAPRAYWKGTLKLSLVSCPVALYPASTTVEKTRFHMINRETGNRLKQQMVDTETGDIVEGDQKGRGYEVSKGKYVEIEKDELEAVQIESNHTIDIDAFVPESEIDKRYLDHPYYIRPDGKAGIDAFAVIRDAMKDQDRVALARIVLTNREHVIAIEPL
;
A
#
# COMPACT_ATOMS: atom_id res chain seq x y z
N MET A 1 24.05 -3.22 -4.47
CA MET A 1 22.61 -3.53 -4.43
C MET A 1 21.92 -2.33 -3.80
N ALA A 2 21.03 -1.64 -4.52
CA ALA A 2 20.26 -0.55 -3.92
C ALA A 2 19.41 -1.12 -2.77
N ALA A 3 19.36 -0.44 -1.63
CA ALA A 3 18.56 -0.89 -0.50
C ALA A 3 17.09 -1.04 -0.95
N PRO A 4 16.40 -2.14 -0.62
CA PRO A 4 15.01 -2.34 -1.01
C PRO A 4 14.19 -1.17 -0.46
N ARG A 5 13.40 -0.53 -1.33
CA ARG A 5 12.54 0.59 -0.92
C ARG A 5 11.32 0.02 -0.19
N ALA A 6 11.03 0.54 1.00
CA ALA A 6 9.80 0.20 1.70
C ALA A 6 8.61 0.55 0.81
N TYR A 7 7.70 -0.39 0.64
CA TYR A 7 6.44 -0.17 -0.07
C TYR A 7 5.47 0.63 0.81
N TRP A 8 5.44 0.30 2.10
CA TRP A 8 4.61 0.94 3.10
C TRP A 8 5.36 1.05 4.44
N LYS A 9 5.04 2.07 5.22
CA LYS A 9 5.56 2.31 6.57
C LYS A 9 4.42 2.67 7.49
N GLY A 10 4.47 2.18 8.72
CA GLY A 10 3.45 2.47 9.73
C GLY A 10 3.76 1.79 11.05
N THR A 11 2.72 1.49 11.82
CA THR A 11 2.84 0.93 13.16
C THR A 11 2.16 -0.43 13.24
N LEU A 12 2.85 -1.45 13.75
CA LEU A 12 2.25 -2.73 14.13
C LEU A 12 1.70 -2.59 15.56
N LYS A 13 0.43 -2.88 15.76
CA LYS A 13 -0.26 -2.77 17.04
C LYS A 13 -0.84 -4.11 17.47
N LEU A 14 -0.48 -4.52 18.67
CA LEU A 14 -1.03 -5.66 19.39
C LEU A 14 -1.61 -5.15 20.71
N SER A 15 -2.92 -4.95 20.78
CA SER A 15 -3.60 -4.38 21.96
C SER A 15 -2.94 -3.05 22.41
N LEU A 16 -2.15 -3.08 23.49
CA LEU A 16 -1.44 -1.91 24.05
C LEU A 16 0.02 -1.78 23.58
N VAL A 17 0.55 -2.79 22.88
CA VAL A 17 1.93 -2.79 22.39
C VAL A 17 1.95 -2.27 20.95
N SER A 18 2.81 -1.30 20.66
CA SER A 18 2.97 -0.74 19.33
C SER A 18 4.45 -0.64 18.93
N CYS A 19 4.79 -1.03 17.71
CA CYS A 19 6.15 -0.85 17.17
C CYS A 19 6.12 -0.32 15.73
N PRO A 20 7.01 0.64 15.37
CA PRO A 20 7.15 1.08 13.98
C PRO A 20 7.67 -0.06 13.10
N VAL A 21 7.05 -0.23 11.93
CA VAL A 21 7.38 -1.28 10.97
C VAL A 21 7.36 -0.77 9.53
N ALA A 22 8.09 -1.46 8.67
CA ALA A 22 8.12 -1.24 7.24
C ALA A 22 7.84 -2.55 6.49
N LEU A 23 7.03 -2.46 5.43
CA LEU A 23 6.71 -3.55 4.53
C LEU A 23 7.55 -3.47 3.26
N TYR A 24 8.10 -4.61 2.87
CA TYR A 24 8.91 -4.77 1.67
C TYR A 24 8.32 -5.90 0.83
N PRO A 25 8.08 -5.71 -0.48
CA PRO A 25 7.57 -6.79 -1.32
C PRO A 25 8.58 -7.94 -1.36
N ALA A 26 8.13 -9.17 -1.12
CA ALA A 26 8.98 -10.36 -1.11
C ALA A 26 9.23 -10.91 -2.52
N SER A 27 8.30 -10.66 -3.44
CA SER A 27 8.44 -10.92 -4.86
C SER A 27 8.69 -9.63 -5.64
N THR A 28 9.70 -9.62 -6.49
CA THR A 28 9.96 -8.50 -7.39
C THR A 28 9.24 -8.74 -8.71
N THR A 29 8.23 -7.94 -9.06
CA THR A 29 7.58 -7.98 -10.39
C THR A 29 8.42 -7.26 -11.46
N VAL A 30 9.73 -7.48 -11.49
CA VAL A 30 10.66 -6.92 -12.48
C VAL A 30 11.17 -8.13 -13.24
N GLU A 31 10.78 -8.37 -14.49
CA GLU A 31 11.01 -7.50 -15.64
C GLU A 31 9.75 -7.38 -16.53
N LYS A 32 9.09 -6.23 -16.55
CA LYS A 32 8.41 -5.81 -17.78
C LYS A 32 9.33 -4.80 -18.43
N THR A 33 9.91 -5.16 -19.58
CA THR A 33 10.56 -4.20 -20.48
C THR A 33 9.61 -3.01 -20.64
N ARG A 34 9.97 -1.86 -20.05
CA ARG A 34 9.15 -0.65 -20.14
C ARG A 34 9.44 0.01 -21.47
N PHE A 35 8.46 -0.02 -22.37
CA PHE A 35 8.54 0.72 -23.62
C PHE A 35 8.19 2.19 -23.36
N HIS A 36 8.98 3.09 -23.94
CA HIS A 36 8.62 4.50 -24.01
C HIS A 36 7.91 4.76 -25.34
N MET A 37 6.87 5.60 -25.31
CA MET A 37 6.28 6.10 -26.55
C MET A 37 7.29 7.03 -27.23
N ILE A 38 7.62 6.72 -28.47
CA ILE A 38 8.51 7.52 -29.31
C ILE A 38 7.78 7.97 -30.56
N ASN A 39 8.16 9.13 -31.07
CA ASN A 39 7.83 9.54 -32.43
C ASN A 39 8.64 8.64 -33.39
N ARG A 40 7.97 7.93 -34.30
CA ARG A 40 8.60 6.96 -35.20
C ARG A 40 9.54 7.60 -36.23
N GLU A 41 9.30 8.84 -36.61
CA GLU A 41 10.09 9.55 -37.62
C GLU A 41 11.34 10.18 -37.04
N THR A 42 11.25 10.71 -35.82
CA THR A 42 12.35 11.44 -35.17
C THR A 42 13.10 10.64 -34.12
N GLY A 43 12.53 9.51 -33.67
CA GLY A 43 13.07 8.69 -32.57
C GLY A 43 12.92 9.34 -31.18
N ASN A 44 12.37 10.56 -31.09
CA ASN A 44 12.28 11.31 -29.86
C ASN A 44 11.16 10.80 -28.94
N ARG A 45 11.38 10.88 -27.62
CA ARG A 45 10.39 10.50 -26.60
C ARG A 45 9.20 11.46 -26.60
N LEU A 46 7.99 10.91 -26.62
CA LEU A 46 6.76 11.69 -26.52
C LEU A 46 6.47 12.10 -25.06
N LYS A 47 5.91 13.29 -24.89
CA LYS A 47 5.32 13.77 -23.64
C LYS A 47 3.80 13.70 -23.75
N GLN A 48 3.14 13.26 -22.69
CA GLN A 48 1.67 13.26 -22.61
C GLN A 48 1.20 14.58 -22.02
N GLN A 49 0.19 15.18 -22.63
CA GLN A 49 -0.51 16.36 -22.11
C GLN A 49 -1.99 16.02 -21.93
N MET A 50 -2.60 16.58 -20.88
CA MET A 50 -4.03 16.49 -20.66
C MET A 50 -4.66 17.73 -21.29
N VAL A 51 -5.71 17.54 -22.08
CA VAL A 51 -6.38 18.61 -22.82
C VAL A 51 -7.84 18.62 -22.39
N ASP A 52 -8.37 19.80 -22.08
CA ASP A 52 -9.78 19.99 -21.76
C ASP A 52 -10.65 19.62 -22.97
N THR A 53 -11.70 18.83 -22.74
CA THR A 53 -12.52 18.29 -23.85
C THR A 53 -13.44 19.35 -24.47
N GLU A 54 -13.80 20.39 -23.73
CA GLU A 54 -14.66 21.48 -24.22
C GLU A 54 -13.84 22.63 -24.80
N THR A 55 -12.77 23.07 -24.13
CA THR A 55 -11.99 24.23 -24.58
C THR A 55 -10.86 23.86 -25.54
N GLY A 56 -10.35 22.62 -25.47
CA GLY A 56 -9.19 22.19 -26.24
C GLY A 56 -7.86 22.73 -25.70
N ASP A 57 -7.87 23.39 -24.53
CA ASP A 57 -6.67 23.92 -23.91
C ASP A 57 -5.92 22.86 -23.13
N ILE A 58 -4.60 23.02 -23.05
CA ILE A 58 -3.75 22.16 -22.23
C ILE A 58 -3.97 22.53 -20.76
N VAL A 59 -4.30 21.52 -19.95
CA VAL A 59 -4.49 21.70 -18.50
C VAL A 59 -3.21 21.35 -17.76
N GLU A 60 -2.68 22.36 -17.06
CA GLU A 60 -1.48 22.23 -16.22
C GLU A 60 -1.76 21.46 -14.92
N GLY A 61 -0.69 21.07 -14.20
CA GLY A 61 -0.78 20.17 -13.06
C GLY A 61 -1.62 20.68 -11.88
N ASP A 62 -1.53 21.98 -11.61
CA ASP A 62 -2.21 22.70 -10.54
C ASP A 62 -3.70 22.94 -10.80
N GLN A 63 -4.11 22.93 -12.06
CA GLN A 63 -5.51 23.09 -12.47
C GLN A 63 -6.28 21.77 -12.54
N LYS A 64 -5.66 20.64 -12.15
CA LYS A 64 -6.27 19.31 -12.20
C LYS A 64 -6.94 18.97 -10.87
N GLY A 65 -8.25 18.77 -10.91
CA GLY A 65 -9.05 18.20 -9.82
C GLY A 65 -9.46 16.75 -10.07
N ARG A 66 -10.15 16.15 -9.09
CA ARG A 66 -10.90 14.90 -9.27
C ARG A 66 -12.39 15.24 -9.27
N GLY A 67 -13.14 14.71 -10.23
CA GLY A 67 -14.59 14.89 -10.30
C GLY A 67 -15.32 13.54 -10.23
N TYR A 68 -16.46 13.50 -9.55
CA TYR A 68 -17.37 12.36 -9.58
C TYR A 68 -18.58 12.68 -10.46
N GLU A 69 -18.91 11.80 -11.41
CA GLU A 69 -20.05 11.99 -12.31
C GLU A 69 -21.35 11.64 -11.60
N VAL A 70 -22.16 12.66 -11.29
CA VAL A 70 -23.47 12.48 -10.65
C VAL A 70 -24.60 12.28 -11.65
N SER A 71 -24.42 12.76 -12.88
CA SER A 71 -25.30 12.54 -14.02
C SER A 71 -24.53 12.82 -15.30
N LYS A 72 -25.02 12.35 -16.45
CA LYS A 72 -24.31 12.44 -17.74
C LYS A 72 -23.73 13.84 -17.98
N GLY A 73 -22.41 13.95 -17.97
CA GLY A 73 -21.69 15.20 -18.21
C GLY A 73 -21.73 16.24 -17.08
N LYS A 74 -22.23 15.89 -15.89
CA LYS A 74 -22.16 16.73 -14.68
C LYS A 74 -21.25 16.08 -13.65
N TYR A 75 -20.16 16.76 -13.36
CA TYR A 75 -19.16 16.34 -12.40
C TYR A 75 -19.23 17.21 -11.14
N VAL A 76 -19.16 16.59 -9.98
CA VAL A 76 -18.93 17.28 -8.70
C VAL A 76 -17.44 17.16 -8.40
N GLU A 77 -16.77 18.30 -8.22
CA GLU A 77 -15.38 18.32 -7.78
C GLU A 77 -15.27 17.72 -6.38
N ILE A 78 -14.29 16.84 -6.20
CA ILE A 78 -13.95 16.24 -4.92
C ILE A 78 -12.57 16.76 -4.56
N GLU A 79 -12.51 17.57 -3.50
CA GLU A 79 -11.24 18.07 -3.01
C GLU A 79 -10.41 16.92 -2.41
N LYS A 80 -9.09 17.08 -2.44
CA LYS A 80 -8.17 16.10 -1.85
C LYS A 80 -8.46 15.89 -0.36
N ASP A 81 -8.81 16.96 0.34
CA ASP A 81 -9.05 16.97 1.78
C ASP A 81 -10.38 16.30 2.14
N GLU A 82 -11.43 16.44 1.31
CA GLU A 82 -12.68 15.68 1.46
C GLU A 82 -12.45 14.18 1.29
N LEU A 83 -11.59 13.83 0.32
CA LEU A 83 -11.20 12.45 0.05
C LEU A 83 -10.34 11.87 1.19
N GLU A 84 -9.57 12.70 1.90
CA GLU A 84 -8.82 12.33 3.10
C GLU A 84 -9.71 12.25 4.35
N ALA A 85 -10.69 13.14 4.51
CA ALA A 85 -11.62 13.13 5.63
C ALA A 85 -12.54 11.90 5.66
N VAL A 86 -12.82 11.32 4.48
CA VAL A 86 -13.59 10.07 4.35
C VAL A 86 -12.69 8.83 4.46
N GLN A 87 -11.36 8.98 4.40
CA GLN A 87 -10.47 7.82 4.52
C GLN A 87 -10.57 7.16 5.89
N ILE A 88 -10.54 5.83 5.87
CA ILE A 88 -10.59 4.98 7.06
C ILE A 88 -9.42 5.37 7.99
N GLU A 89 -9.68 5.57 9.27
CA GLU A 89 -8.68 6.06 10.25
C GLU A 89 -7.41 5.19 10.34
N SER A 90 -7.45 3.92 9.92
CA SER A 90 -6.33 2.97 10.02
C SER A 90 -5.40 2.96 8.79
N ASN A 91 -5.12 4.11 8.17
CA ASN A 91 -4.25 4.17 7.00
C ASN A 91 -2.77 3.78 7.25
N HIS A 92 -2.31 3.88 8.50
CA HIS A 92 -0.89 3.70 8.86
C HIS A 92 -0.66 2.71 10.01
N THR A 93 -1.65 1.86 10.30
CA THR A 93 -1.55 0.86 11.37
C THR A 93 -1.83 -0.54 10.82
N ILE A 94 -1.07 -1.51 11.31
CA ILE A 94 -1.39 -2.93 11.20
C ILE A 94 -1.93 -3.35 12.56
N ASP A 95 -3.24 -3.59 12.64
CA ASP A 95 -3.89 -4.01 13.88
C ASP A 95 -4.00 -5.54 13.89
N ILE A 96 -3.32 -6.20 14.85
CA ILE A 96 -3.44 -7.64 15.06
C ILE A 96 -4.77 -7.93 15.78
N ASP A 97 -5.62 -8.73 15.13
CA ASP A 97 -6.94 -9.12 15.65
C ASP A 97 -6.87 -10.47 16.40
N ALA A 98 -6.11 -11.44 15.88
CA ALA A 98 -6.07 -12.80 16.45
C ALA A 98 -4.78 -13.56 16.12
N PHE A 99 -4.52 -14.63 16.86
CA PHE A 99 -3.47 -15.62 16.58
C PHE A 99 -4.09 -16.99 16.34
N VAL A 100 -3.80 -17.60 15.19
CA VAL A 100 -4.37 -18.89 14.76
C VAL A 100 -3.24 -19.86 14.38
N PRO A 101 -3.45 -21.18 14.43
CA PRO A 101 -2.50 -22.13 13.83
C PRO A 101 -2.36 -21.88 12.33
N GLU A 102 -1.16 -22.09 11.76
CA GLU A 102 -0.95 -21.96 10.30
C GLU A 102 -1.93 -22.84 9.50
N SER A 103 -2.28 -24.03 10.03
CA SER A 103 -3.16 -24.99 9.39
C SER A 103 -4.61 -24.53 9.23
N GLU A 104 -5.05 -23.50 9.97
CA GLU A 104 -6.40 -22.93 9.81
C GLU A 104 -6.48 -21.95 8.63
N ILE A 105 -5.34 -21.53 8.06
CA ILE A 105 -5.28 -20.61 6.94
C ILE A 105 -5.10 -21.41 5.64
N ASP A 106 -6.14 -21.44 4.81
CA ASP A 106 -6.03 -22.03 3.47
C ASP A 106 -5.13 -21.15 2.58
N LYS A 107 -4.04 -21.74 2.08
CA LYS A 107 -3.04 -21.06 1.25
C LYS A 107 -3.62 -20.45 -0.03
N ARG A 108 -4.82 -20.88 -0.46
CA ARG A 108 -5.55 -20.28 -1.60
C ARG A 108 -5.96 -18.83 -1.38
N TYR A 109 -6.04 -18.37 -0.13
CA TYR A 109 -6.34 -16.97 0.20
C TYR A 109 -5.10 -16.06 0.15
N LEU A 110 -3.89 -16.62 0.03
CA LEU A 110 -2.65 -15.85 -0.06
C LEU A 110 -2.44 -15.34 -1.49
N ASP A 111 -2.11 -14.06 -1.61
CA ASP A 111 -1.98 -13.37 -2.90
C ASP A 111 -0.57 -12.77 -3.08
N HIS A 112 -0.28 -11.66 -2.40
CA HIS A 112 1.00 -10.96 -2.54
C HIS A 112 1.86 -11.08 -1.27
N PRO A 113 3.04 -11.70 -1.33
CA PRO A 113 3.90 -11.85 -0.15
C PRO A 113 4.71 -10.58 0.13
N TYR A 114 4.78 -10.20 1.40
CA TYR A 114 5.58 -9.08 1.91
C TYR A 114 6.42 -9.53 3.10
N TYR A 115 7.63 -8.97 3.23
CA TYR A 115 8.40 -9.00 4.45
C TYR A 115 8.08 -7.78 5.31
N ILE A 116 7.84 -8.03 6.60
CA ILE A 116 7.71 -6.99 7.62
C ILE A 116 9.01 -6.90 8.43
N ARG A 117 9.48 -5.67 8.69
CA ARG A 117 10.66 -5.41 9.53
C ARG A 117 10.40 -4.22 10.46
N PRO A 118 11.03 -4.17 11.64
CA PRO A 118 10.98 -2.97 12.47
C PRO A 118 11.64 -1.79 11.74
N ASP A 119 11.03 -0.60 11.83
CA ASP A 119 11.53 0.64 11.24
C ASP A 119 12.23 1.50 12.30
N GLY A 120 13.56 1.50 12.27
CA GLY A 120 14.38 2.21 13.25
C GLY A 120 14.73 1.38 14.50
N LYS A 121 15.35 2.04 15.49
CA LYS A 121 15.80 1.40 16.73
C LYS A 121 14.68 1.24 17.76
N ALA A 122 13.71 2.15 17.74
CA ALA A 122 12.56 2.10 18.63
C ALA A 122 11.64 0.95 18.21
N GLY A 123 11.23 0.10 19.15
CA GLY A 123 10.28 -0.98 18.90
C GLY A 123 10.89 -2.28 18.35
N ILE A 124 12.22 -2.40 18.21
CA ILE A 124 12.87 -3.67 17.86
C ILE A 124 12.54 -4.75 18.89
N ASP A 125 12.62 -4.43 20.18
CA ASP A 125 12.35 -5.39 21.25
C ASP A 125 10.89 -5.83 21.24
N ALA A 126 9.95 -4.89 21.07
CA ALA A 126 8.53 -5.20 20.97
C ALA A 126 8.22 -6.07 19.74
N PHE A 127 8.80 -5.76 18.58
CA PHE A 127 8.69 -6.59 17.38
C PHE A 127 9.25 -7.99 17.60
N ALA A 128 10.42 -8.11 18.22
CA ALA A 128 11.06 -9.38 18.51
C ALA A 128 10.22 -10.23 19.47
N VAL A 129 9.67 -9.65 20.54
CA VAL A 129 8.80 -10.34 21.49
C VAL A 129 7.56 -10.91 20.79
N ILE A 130 6.90 -10.12 19.92
CA ILE A 130 5.73 -10.59 19.17
C ILE A 130 6.12 -11.74 18.24
N ARG A 131 7.19 -11.57 17.46
CA ARG A 131 7.69 -12.60 16.53
C ARG A 131 8.05 -13.89 17.26
N ASP A 132 8.81 -13.79 18.35
CA ASP A 132 9.32 -14.95 19.09
C ASP A 132 8.17 -15.67 19.81
N ALA A 133 7.22 -14.93 20.39
CA ALA A 133 6.02 -15.53 20.98
C ALA A 133 5.17 -16.28 19.93
N MET A 134 5.02 -15.73 18.73
CA MET A 134 4.32 -16.41 17.63
C MET A 134 5.06 -17.69 17.21
N LYS A 135 6.39 -17.63 17.11
CA LYS A 135 7.23 -18.77 16.73
C LYS A 135 7.19 -19.89 17.77
N ASP A 136 7.32 -19.54 19.05
CA ASP A 136 7.31 -20.50 20.16
C ASP A 136 5.96 -21.20 20.32
N GLN A 137 4.87 -20.53 19.93
CA GLN A 137 3.50 -21.06 20.03
C GLN A 137 2.98 -21.67 18.73
N ASP A 138 3.79 -21.69 17.66
CA ASP A 138 3.42 -22.13 16.32
C ASP A 138 2.14 -21.44 15.81
N ARG A 139 2.12 -20.11 15.89
CA ARG A 139 0.97 -19.26 15.53
C ARG A 139 1.29 -18.26 14.44
N VAL A 140 0.27 -17.99 13.63
CA VAL A 140 0.21 -16.92 12.63
C VAL A 140 -0.72 -15.83 13.16
N ALA A 141 -0.36 -14.56 12.98
CA ALA A 141 -1.22 -13.45 13.37
C ALA A 141 -2.12 -13.05 12.20
N LEU A 142 -3.43 -12.95 12.45
CA LEU A 142 -4.38 -12.32 11.54
C LEU A 142 -4.48 -10.84 11.91
N ALA A 143 -4.28 -9.97 10.91
CA ALA A 143 -4.28 -8.54 11.10
C ALA A 143 -4.97 -7.83 9.94
N ARG A 144 -5.27 -6.54 10.14
CA ARG A 144 -5.80 -5.66 9.09
C ARG A 144 -4.83 -4.53 8.80
N ILE A 145 -4.71 -4.20 7.53
CA ILE A 145 -3.91 -3.08 7.02
C ILE A 145 -4.67 -2.37 5.91
N VAL A 146 -4.56 -1.04 5.85
CA VAL A 146 -5.06 -0.29 4.69
C VAL A 146 -3.92 -0.05 3.70
N LEU A 147 -4.05 -0.57 2.48
CA LEU A 147 -3.14 -0.34 1.36
C LEU A 147 -3.91 0.29 0.21
N THR A 148 -3.39 1.37 -0.37
CA THR A 148 -4.02 2.04 -1.54
C THR A 148 -5.53 2.31 -1.32
N ASN A 149 -5.88 2.84 -0.13
CA ASN A 149 -7.24 3.16 0.28
C ASN A 149 -8.22 1.96 0.35
N ARG A 150 -7.72 0.73 0.46
CA ARG A 150 -8.53 -0.46 0.73
C ARG A 150 -8.01 -1.19 1.95
N GLU A 151 -8.93 -1.63 2.81
CA GLU A 151 -8.59 -2.53 3.92
C GLU A 151 -8.32 -3.94 3.36
N HIS A 152 -7.23 -4.54 3.84
CA HIS A 152 -6.81 -5.89 3.52
C HIS A 152 -6.65 -6.66 4.82
N VAL A 153 -7.18 -7.89 4.85
CA VAL A 153 -6.84 -8.87 5.87
C VAL A 153 -5.52 -9.52 5.46
N ILE A 154 -4.58 -9.59 6.39
CA ILE A 154 -3.26 -10.17 6.17
C ILE A 154 -2.97 -11.24 7.22
N ALA A 155 -2.19 -12.24 6.81
CA ALA A 155 -1.57 -13.22 7.69
C ALA A 155 -0.10 -12.85 7.87
N ILE A 156 0.35 -12.73 9.11
CA ILE A 156 1.75 -12.44 9.47
C ILE A 156 2.35 -13.71 10.05
N GLU A 157 3.36 -14.24 9.38
CA GLU A 157 4.08 -15.44 9.81
C GLU A 157 5.42 -15.05 10.47
N PRO A 158 5.80 -15.70 11.58
CA PRO A 158 7.09 -15.47 12.22
C PRO A 158 8.19 -16.24 11.48
N LEU A 159 9.23 -15.53 11.01
CA LEU A 159 10.46 -16.11 10.44
C LEU A 159 11.58 -16.20 11.49
#